data_AF-A0A7C9GCH9-F1
#
_entry.id   AF-A0A7C9GCH9-F1
#
_cell.length_a   1.000
_cell.length_b   1.000
_cell.length_c   1.000
_cell.angle_alpha   90.00
_cell.angle_beta   90.00
_cell.angle_gamma   90.00
#
_symmetry.space_group_name_H-M   'P 1'
#
loop_
_entity.id
_entity.type
_entity.pdbx_description
1 polymer ?
#
loop_
_entity_poly.entity_id
_entity_poly.type
_entity_poly.pdbx_seq_one_letter_code
_entity_poly.pdbx_strand_id
1 'polypeptide(L)'
;MAEVAARGPSKRNATIAAIAEACGAPGYDHRLSDKILAAFNHAYASGALDTARHLKSLLSDVERRERVANDRHGIGAVERADLWVAFVDARNQYNALSVRKDAMPAHVEMAVAAMMDAYRTWSDAV
;
A
#
# COMPACT_ATOMS: atom_id res chain seq x y z
N MET A 1 -6.07 -40.68 -26.93
CA MET A 1 -7.17 -39.71 -26.75
C MET A 1 -7.60 -39.78 -25.28
N ALA A 2 -7.01 -38.96 -24.41
CA ALA A 2 -7.27 -38.99 -22.97
C ALA A 2 -8.24 -37.85 -22.62
N GLU A 3 -9.40 -38.23 -22.08
CA GLU A 3 -10.47 -37.33 -21.63
C GLU A 3 -10.09 -36.74 -20.26
N VAL A 4 -9.80 -35.43 -20.23
CA VAL A 4 -9.53 -34.70 -19.00
C VAL A 4 -10.88 -34.37 -18.36
N ALA A 5 -11.26 -35.17 -17.36
CA ALA A 5 -12.44 -34.93 -16.54
C ALA A 5 -12.37 -33.54 -15.90
N ALA A 6 -13.33 -32.68 -16.25
CA ALA A 6 -13.50 -31.35 -15.68
C ALA A 6 -13.70 -31.46 -14.16
N ARG A 7 -12.65 -31.08 -13.42
CA ARG A 7 -12.68 -31.03 -11.95
C ARG A 7 -13.66 -29.91 -11.56
N GLY A 8 -14.83 -30.28 -11.06
CA GLY A 8 -15.86 -29.35 -10.60
C GLY A 8 -15.31 -28.33 -9.58
N PRO A 9 -16.00 -27.19 -9.40
CA PRO A 9 -15.50 -26.12 -8.55
C PRO A 9 -15.20 -26.66 -7.15
N SER A 10 -13.97 -26.45 -6.68
CA SER A 10 -13.54 -26.82 -5.33
C SER A 10 -14.56 -26.32 -4.31
N LYS A 11 -14.89 -27.14 -3.29
CA LYS A 11 -15.82 -26.76 -2.21
C LYS A 11 -15.53 -25.37 -1.65
N ARG A 12 -14.26 -24.99 -1.57
CA ARG A 12 -13.83 -23.64 -1.15
C ARG A 12 -14.37 -22.52 -2.06
N ASN A 13 -14.35 -22.71 -3.38
CA ASN A 13 -14.85 -21.73 -4.34
C ASN A 13 -16.37 -21.62 -4.29
N ALA A 14 -17.07 -22.75 -4.10
CA ALA A 14 -18.51 -22.76 -3.91
C ALA A 14 -18.94 -22.05 -2.62
N THR A 15 -18.19 -22.22 -1.53
CA THR A 15 -18.43 -21.51 -0.27
C THR A 15 -18.18 -20.00 -0.40
N ILE A 16 -17.11 -19.59 -1.09
CA ILE A 16 -16.83 -18.17 -1.34
C ILE A 16 -17.94 -17.52 -2.17
N ALA A 17 -18.41 -18.21 -3.22
CA ALA A 17 -19.52 -17.73 -4.05
C ALA A 17 -20.83 -17.60 -3.25
N ALA A 18 -21.15 -18.58 -2.40
CA ALA A 18 -22.35 -18.54 -1.56
C ALA A 18 -22.31 -17.41 -0.51
N ILE A 19 -21.13 -17.10 0.04
CA ILE A 19 -20.95 -15.97 0.96
C ILE A 19 -21.10 -14.64 0.22
N ALA A 20 -20.54 -14.53 -1.00
CA ALA A 20 -20.67 -13.34 -1.83
C ALA A 20 -22.12 -13.07 -2.25
N GLU A 21 -22.89 -14.11 -2.55
CA GLU A 21 -24.33 -14.03 -2.86
C GLU A 21 -25.14 -13.61 -1.62
N ALA A 22 -24.83 -14.18 -0.45
CA ALA A 22 -25.58 -13.93 0.79
C ALA A 22 -25.28 -12.57 1.44
N CYS A 23 -24.08 -12.03 1.25
CA CYS A 23 -23.66 -10.76 1.85
C CYS A 23 -23.80 -9.55 0.91
N GLY A 24 -24.19 -9.79 -0.35
CA GLY A 24 -23.94 -8.84 -1.44
C GLY A 24 -22.45 -8.80 -1.79
N ALA A 25 -22.12 -8.60 -3.06
CA ALA A 25 -20.72 -8.39 -3.44
C ALA A 25 -20.18 -7.23 -2.58
N PRO A 26 -19.15 -7.44 -1.74
CA PRO A 26 -18.61 -6.33 -0.98
C PRO A 26 -18.18 -5.31 -2.01
N GLY A 27 -18.82 -4.14 -1.98
CA GLY A 27 -18.36 -3.02 -2.79
C GLY A 27 -16.86 -2.89 -2.58
N TYR A 28 -16.14 -2.47 -3.60
CA TYR A 28 -14.80 -1.92 -3.39
C TYR A 28 -14.99 -0.72 -2.46
N ASP A 29 -14.92 -1.01 -1.17
CA ASP A 29 -15.35 -0.15 -0.09
C ASP A 29 -14.10 0.44 0.56
N HIS A 30 -14.20 1.65 1.08
CA HIS A 30 -13.08 2.42 1.64
C HIS A 30 -12.24 1.58 2.64
N ARG A 31 -12.92 0.70 3.36
CA ARG A 31 -12.34 -0.26 4.30
C ARG A 31 -11.34 -1.24 3.68
N LEU A 32 -11.52 -1.63 2.42
CA LEU A 32 -10.56 -2.47 1.70
C LEU A 32 -9.31 -1.66 1.35
N SER A 33 -9.47 -0.44 0.84
CA SER A 33 -8.36 0.48 0.55
C SER A 33 -7.52 0.73 1.80
N ASP A 34 -8.15 0.99 2.95
CA ASP A 34 -7.44 1.22 4.22
C ASP A 34 -6.64 0.00 4.69
N LYS A 35 -7.21 -1.21 4.56
CA LYS A 35 -6.52 -2.45 4.93
C LYS A 35 -5.31 -2.70 4.04
N ILE A 36 -5.46 -2.51 2.74
CA ILE A 36 -4.36 -2.66 1.78
C ILE A 36 -3.28 -1.61 2.05
N LEU A 37 -3.67 -0.36 2.33
CA LEU A 37 -2.75 0.73 2.69
C LEU A 37 -1.99 0.42 3.99
N ALA A 38 -2.66 -0.06 5.04
CA ALA A 38 -2.01 -0.44 6.28
C ALA A 38 -1.00 -1.60 6.08
N ALA A 39 -1.39 -2.63 5.31
CA ALA A 39 -0.50 -3.73 4.96
C ALA A 39 0.70 -3.25 4.12
N PHE A 40 0.47 -2.34 3.17
CA PHE A 40 1.50 -1.72 2.36
C PHE A 40 2.51 -0.98 3.23
N ASN A 41 2.03 -0.14 4.15
CA ASN A 41 2.90 0.66 5.03
C ASN A 41 3.84 -0.23 5.83
N HIS A 42 3.30 -1.33 6.40
CA HIS A 42 4.07 -2.32 7.14
C HIS A 42 5.09 -3.06 6.26
N ALA A 43 4.66 -3.55 5.08
CA ALA A 43 5.54 -4.26 4.16
C ALA A 43 6.71 -3.38 3.67
N TYR A 44 6.43 -2.13 3.34
CA TYR A 44 7.46 -1.20 2.88
C TYR A 44 8.45 -0.86 4.00
N ALA A 45 7.95 -0.54 5.21
CA ALA A 45 8.81 -0.20 6.35
C ALA A 45 9.68 -1.36 6.86
N SER A 46 9.27 -2.60 6.62
CA SER A 46 10.03 -3.82 6.96
C SER A 46 11.00 -4.27 5.86
N GLY A 47 10.99 -3.61 4.70
CA GLY A 47 11.84 -3.98 3.56
C GLY A 47 11.30 -5.13 2.71
N ALA A 48 10.06 -5.59 2.93
CA ALA A 48 9.38 -6.57 2.09
C ALA A 48 8.90 -5.93 0.77
N LEU A 49 9.86 -5.49 -0.06
CA LEU A 49 9.59 -4.63 -1.23
C LEU A 49 8.72 -5.31 -2.29
N ASP A 50 8.87 -6.63 -2.51
CA ASP A 50 8.04 -7.35 -3.49
C ASP A 50 6.57 -7.38 -3.04
N THR A 51 6.34 -7.64 -1.75
CA THR A 51 5.00 -7.57 -1.15
C THR A 51 4.43 -6.16 -1.22
N ALA A 52 5.24 -5.14 -0.90
CA ALA A 52 4.82 -3.75 -0.98
C ALA A 52 4.44 -3.34 -2.42
N ARG A 53 5.22 -3.74 -3.44
CA ARG A 53 4.87 -3.50 -4.85
C ARG A 53 3.56 -4.17 -5.23
N HIS A 54 3.34 -5.41 -4.82
CA HIS A 54 2.10 -6.11 -5.09
C HIS A 54 0.90 -5.42 -4.43
N LEU A 55 1.03 -5.04 -3.16
CA LEU A 55 -0.02 -4.32 -2.42
C LEU A 55 -0.33 -2.95 -3.04
N LYS A 56 0.67 -2.21 -3.50
CA LYS A 56 0.48 -0.94 -4.20
C LYS A 56 -0.27 -1.12 -5.52
N SER A 57 0.01 -2.20 -6.27
CA SER A 57 -0.76 -2.54 -7.48
C SER A 57 -2.23 -2.82 -7.16
N LEU A 58 -2.49 -3.61 -6.11
CA LEU A 58 -3.86 -3.89 -5.66
C LEU A 58 -4.57 -2.61 -5.23
N LEU A 59 -3.88 -1.72 -4.52
CA LEU A 59 -4.43 -0.43 -4.09
C LEU A 59 -4.85 0.44 -5.29
N SER A 60 -4.02 0.50 -6.33
CA SER A 60 -4.34 1.19 -7.59
C SER A 60 -5.57 0.60 -8.30
N ASP A 61 -5.73 -0.72 -8.28
CA ASP A 61 -6.89 -1.37 -8.89
C ASP A 61 -8.18 -1.10 -8.12
N VAL A 62 -8.12 -1.08 -6.79
CA VAL A 62 -9.24 -0.70 -5.94
C VAL A 62 -9.62 0.76 -6.17
N GLU A 63 -8.67 1.68 -6.09
CA GLU A 63 -8.92 3.11 -6.23
C GLU A 63 -9.47 3.48 -7.62
N ARG A 64 -8.99 2.83 -8.68
CA ARG A 64 -9.55 2.99 -10.04
C ARG A 64 -11.03 2.62 -10.09
N ARG A 65 -11.41 1.53 -9.43
CA ARG A 65 -12.81 1.06 -9.38
C ARG A 65 -13.67 1.96 -8.50
N GLU A 66 -13.12 2.51 -7.42
CA GLU A 66 -13.80 3.47 -6.55
C GLU A 66 -14.05 4.82 -7.25
N ARG A 67 -13.07 5.34 -8.01
CA ARG A 67 -13.23 6.61 -8.75
C ARG A 67 -14.31 6.57 -9.82
N VAL A 68 -14.47 5.43 -10.49
CA VAL A 68 -15.56 5.24 -11.47
C VAL A 68 -16.94 5.30 -10.80
N ALA A 69 -17.02 4.97 -9.51
CA ALA A 69 -18.26 4.92 -8.75
C ALA A 69 -18.58 6.21 -7.98
N ASN A 70 -17.59 7.07 -7.68
CA ASN A 70 -17.77 8.27 -6.86
C ASN A 70 -16.80 9.41 -7.24
N ASP A 71 -17.31 10.63 -7.38
CA ASP A 71 -16.52 11.87 -7.48
C ASP A 71 -15.88 12.21 -6.12
N ARG A 72 -14.72 11.63 -5.82
CA ARG A 72 -13.99 11.89 -4.57
C ARG A 72 -13.06 13.11 -4.69
N HIS A 73 -13.18 14.03 -3.72
CA HIS A 73 -12.42 15.30 -3.61
C HIS A 73 -11.23 15.23 -2.61
N GLY A 74 -10.64 14.05 -2.37
CA GLY A 74 -9.53 13.88 -1.42
C GLY A 74 -8.32 13.15 -2.03
N ILE A 75 -7.18 13.22 -1.36
CA ILE A 75 -5.95 12.48 -1.72
C ILE A 75 -6.26 10.98 -1.77
N GLY A 76 -5.82 10.36 -2.87
CA GLY A 76 -6.04 8.94 -3.15
C GLY A 76 -5.27 8.01 -2.21
N ALA A 77 -5.71 6.77 -2.05
CA ALA A 77 -4.99 5.80 -1.23
C ALA A 77 -3.61 5.46 -1.83
N VAL A 78 -3.48 5.46 -3.15
CA VAL A 78 -2.19 5.33 -3.87
C VAL A 78 -1.28 6.52 -3.58
N GLU A 79 -1.82 7.73 -3.57
CA GLU A 79 -1.04 8.93 -3.26
C GLU A 79 -0.60 8.94 -1.79
N ARG A 80 -1.45 8.50 -0.85
CA ARG A 80 -1.02 8.25 0.55
C ARG A 80 0.12 7.23 0.65
N ALA A 81 0.09 6.19 -0.18
CA ALA A 81 1.16 5.20 -0.25
C ALA A 81 2.47 5.81 -0.79
N ASP A 82 2.41 6.71 -1.77
CA ASP A 82 3.58 7.43 -2.29
C ASP A 82 4.21 8.35 -1.23
N LEU A 83 3.39 9.08 -0.48
CA LEU A 83 3.85 9.92 0.62
C LEU A 83 4.52 9.09 1.73
N TRP A 84 3.99 7.90 2.04
CA TRP A 84 4.62 6.98 2.99
C TRP A 84 5.99 6.50 2.49
N VAL A 85 6.11 6.17 1.20
CA VAL A 85 7.40 5.77 0.59
C VAL A 85 8.43 6.89 0.74
N ALA A 86 8.06 8.12 0.36
CA ALA A 86 8.97 9.27 0.46
C ALA A 86 9.47 9.48 1.89
N PHE A 87 8.59 9.35 2.89
CA PHE A 87 8.98 9.44 4.30
C PHE A 87 9.93 8.30 4.72
N VAL A 88 9.60 7.04 4.39
CA VAL A 88 10.44 5.89 4.76
C VAL A 88 11.81 5.96 4.09
N ASP A 89 11.89 6.40 2.83
CA ASP A 89 13.16 6.59 2.12
C ASP A 89 14.01 7.68 2.76
N ALA A 90 13.42 8.84 3.08
CA ALA A 90 14.12 9.92 3.78
C ALA A 90 14.62 9.48 5.17
N ARG A 91 13.81 8.70 5.91
CA ARG A 91 14.20 8.10 7.18
C ARG A 91 15.37 7.13 7.01
N ASN A 92 15.31 6.25 6.02
CA ASN A 92 16.37 5.29 5.75
C ASN A 92 17.68 6.00 5.37
N GLN A 93 17.60 7.09 4.60
CA GLN A 93 18.75 7.94 4.27
C GLN A 93 19.35 8.62 5.50
N TYR A 94 18.51 9.22 6.36
CA TYR A 94 18.96 9.79 7.64
C TYR A 94 19.63 8.75 8.54
N ASN A 95 19.03 7.56 8.67
CA ASN A 95 19.60 6.46 9.47
C ASN A 95 20.95 6.02 8.91
N ALA A 96 21.06 5.86 7.59
CA ALA A 96 22.31 5.47 6.93
C ALA A 96 23.43 6.50 7.13
N LEU A 97 23.11 7.80 7.17
CA LEU A 97 24.09 8.85 7.44
C LEU A 97 24.43 8.95 8.94
N SER A 98 23.45 8.76 9.83
CA SER A 98 23.64 8.89 11.28
C SER A 98 24.55 7.80 11.87
N VAL A 99 24.59 6.62 11.25
CA VAL A 99 25.48 5.53 11.69
C VAL A 99 26.89 5.65 11.12
N ARG A 100 27.11 6.52 10.13
CA ARG A 100 28.40 6.74 9.48
C ARG A 100 29.26 7.72 10.28
N LYS A 101 30.43 7.27 10.72
CA LYS A 101 31.39 8.10 11.49
C LYS A 101 32.06 9.19 10.65
N ASP A 102 32.05 9.03 9.33
CA ASP A 102 32.65 9.94 8.35
C ASP A 102 31.62 10.87 7.69
N ALA A 103 30.34 10.80 8.09
CA ALA A 103 29.30 11.64 7.52
C ALA A 103 29.55 13.11 7.87
N MET A 104 29.51 13.96 6.85
CA MET A 104 29.59 15.41 7.06
C MET A 104 28.35 15.89 7.84
N PRO A 105 28.50 16.71 8.89
CA PRO A 105 27.37 17.20 9.68
C PRO A 105 26.28 17.85 8.83
N ALA A 106 26.66 18.65 7.83
CA ALA A 106 25.72 19.28 6.89
C ALA A 106 24.84 18.27 6.13
N HIS A 107 25.37 17.10 5.75
CA HIS A 107 24.57 16.07 5.09
C HIS A 107 23.57 15.41 6.04
N VAL A 108 23.94 15.25 7.31
CA VAL A 108 23.02 14.71 8.33
C VAL A 108 21.89 15.70 8.60
N GLU A 109 22.21 17.00 8.72
CA GLU A 109 21.21 18.06 8.90
C GLU A 109 20.23 18.14 7.73
N MET A 110 20.73 18.09 6.49
CA MET A 110 19.89 18.03 5.30
C MET A 110 18.97 16.80 5.28
N ALA A 111 19.49 15.64 5.68
CA ALA A 111 18.70 14.41 5.71
C ALA A 111 17.61 14.44 6.80
N VAL A 112 17.89 15.01 7.97
CA VAL A 112 16.86 15.25 9.01
C VAL A 112 15.79 16.20 8.51
N ALA A 113 16.17 17.31 7.90
CA ALA A 113 15.21 18.28 7.35
C ALA A 113 14.29 17.62 6.31
N ALA A 114 14.87 16.89 5.35
CA ALA A 114 14.11 16.16 4.35
C ALA A 114 13.17 15.11 4.96
N MET A 115 13.63 14.37 5.98
CA MET A 115 12.79 13.40 6.70
C MET A 115 11.61 14.07 7.42
N MET A 116 11.84 15.21 8.08
CA MET A 116 10.80 15.93 8.81
C MET A 116 9.78 16.56 7.86
N ASP A 117 10.22 17.09 6.72
CA ASP A 117 9.33 17.63 5.70
C ASP A 117 8.48 16.53 5.08
N ALA A 118 9.07 15.39 4.71
CA ALA A 118 8.33 14.23 4.20
C ALA A 118 7.32 13.69 5.22
N TYR A 119 7.69 13.66 6.51
CA TYR A 119 6.77 13.26 7.59
C TYR A 119 5.57 14.21 7.69
N ARG A 120 5.80 15.53 7.63
CA ARG A 120 4.70 16.52 7.68
C ARG A 120 3.76 16.35 6.49
N THR A 121 4.30 16.29 5.28
CA THR A 121 3.48 16.11 4.07
C THR A 121 2.65 14.82 4.14
N TRP A 122 3.23 13.73 4.62
CA TRP A 122 2.49 12.48 4.81
C TRP A 122 1.43 12.60 5.91
N SER A 123 1.78 13.16 7.07
CA SER A 123 0.86 13.28 8.22
C SER A 123 -0.30 14.23 7.96
N ASP A 124 -0.12 15.28 7.15
CA ASP A 124 -1.19 16.21 6.79
C ASP A 124 -2.18 15.61 5.77
N ALA A 125 -1.77 14.54 5.09
CA ALA A 125 -2.55 13.86 4.05
C ALA A 125 -3.33 12.62 4.55
N VAL A 126 -3.18 12.25 5.82
CA VAL A 126 -3.81 11.07 6.47
C VAL A 126 -4.84 11.54 7.49
#